data_AF-A0A6A3IM44-F1
#
_entry.id   AF-A0A6A3IM44-F1
#
_cell.length_a   1.000
_cell.length_b   1.000
_cell.length_c   1.000
_cell.angle_alpha   90.00
_cell.angle_beta   90.00
_cell.angle_gamma   90.00
#
_symmetry.space_group_name_H-M   'P 1'
#
loop_
_entity.id
_entity.type
_entity.pdbx_description
1 polymer ?
#
loop_
_entity_poly.entity_id
_entity_poly.type
_entity_poly.pdbx_seq_one_letter_code
_entity_poly.pdbx_strand_id
1 'polypeptide(L)'
;MSASWINEELQEPNVCGQGLLTTSHYTGTNYTTTAFKTANKVNKSLELKTKRYYNDYNTNSVNANSTAVLGMIQTQQLDASICIDGLEFQSHSSYSDTATTEDMVTNLERFAALGLDIAFTEHIPFW
;
A
#
# COMPACT_ATOMS: atom_id res chain seq x y z
N MET A 1 -14.00 12.26 0.98
CA MET A 1 -12.73 12.49 0.26
C MET A 1 -11.73 11.49 0.83
N SER A 2 -11.15 10.63 -0.01
CA SER A 2 -10.03 9.76 0.34
C SER A 2 -8.73 10.55 0.11
N ALA A 3 -7.71 10.28 0.93
CA ALA A 3 -6.37 10.76 0.70
C ALA A 3 -5.43 9.56 0.89
N SER A 4 -4.46 9.42 -0.01
CA SER A 4 -3.35 8.49 0.21
C SER A 4 -2.45 9.06 1.29
N TRP A 5 -2.19 8.29 2.34
CA TRP A 5 -1.37 8.76 3.48
C TRP A 5 0.07 8.28 3.40
N ILE A 6 0.30 7.17 2.68
CA ILE A 6 1.59 6.54 2.49
C ILE A 6 1.66 6.06 1.06
N ASN A 7 2.74 6.45 0.37
CA ASN A 7 3.01 6.09 -1.01
C ASN A 7 4.36 5.36 -1.09
N GLU A 8 4.38 4.18 -1.71
CA GLU A 8 5.59 3.47 -2.16
C GLU A 8 6.63 3.21 -1.05
N GLU A 9 6.22 2.56 0.03
CA GLU A 9 7.14 2.26 1.13
C GLU A 9 8.05 1.05 0.87
N LEU A 10 7.51 0.04 0.20
CA LEU A 10 8.21 -1.22 0.00
C LEU A 10 8.98 -1.19 -1.32
N GLN A 11 10.27 -1.51 -1.22
CA GLN A 11 11.09 -1.73 -2.41
C GLN A 11 10.89 -3.14 -2.95
N GLU A 12 10.96 -3.24 -4.27
CA GLU A 12 10.99 -4.49 -4.99
C GLU A 12 12.18 -5.37 -4.54
N PRO A 13 11.97 -6.65 -4.20
CA PRO A 13 13.01 -7.51 -3.61
C PRO A 13 14.18 -7.87 -4.55
N ASN A 14 14.20 -7.31 -5.77
CA ASN A 14 15.13 -7.63 -6.85
C ASN A 14 16.02 -6.45 -7.28
N VAL A 15 16.02 -5.30 -6.58
CA VAL A 15 16.97 -4.21 -6.86
C VAL A 15 18.20 -4.34 -5.96
N CYS A 16 19.29 -4.90 -6.50
CA CYS A 16 20.56 -5.01 -5.78
C CYS A 16 21.15 -3.60 -5.56
N GLY A 17 21.25 -3.15 -4.30
CA GLY A 17 22.12 -2.03 -3.93
C GLY A 17 21.49 -0.63 -3.82
N GLN A 18 20.18 -0.49 -3.69
CA GLN A 18 19.60 0.74 -3.13
C GLN A 18 18.85 0.36 -1.85
N GLY A 19 19.27 0.96 -0.74
CA GLY A 19 18.68 0.70 0.57
C GLY A 19 17.20 1.08 0.58
N LEU A 20 16.47 0.35 1.43
CA LEU A 20 15.23 0.77 2.08
C LEU A 20 15.19 2.31 2.09
N LEU A 21 14.18 2.91 1.44
CA LEU A 21 14.07 4.36 1.13
C LEU A 21 15.00 5.26 1.93
N THR A 22 15.61 6.26 1.29
CA THR A 22 16.41 7.29 1.96
C THR A 22 15.71 7.94 3.16
N THR A 23 14.39 7.81 3.34
CA THR A 23 13.66 8.11 4.59
C THR A 23 13.98 7.14 5.74
N SER A 24 14.02 5.82 5.54
CA SER A 24 14.36 4.82 6.56
C SER A 24 15.76 5.02 7.18
N HIS A 25 16.70 5.57 6.40
CA HIS A 25 18.04 5.94 6.85
C HIS A 25 18.03 7.10 7.87
N TYR A 26 16.96 7.92 7.92
CA TYR A 26 16.81 9.04 8.85
C TYR A 26 15.66 8.87 9.85
N THR A 27 14.60 8.10 9.54
CA THR A 27 13.39 7.93 10.35
C THR A 27 13.23 6.52 10.96
N GLY A 28 14.10 5.57 10.56
CA GLY A 28 13.97 4.15 10.90
C GLY A 28 12.86 3.43 10.13
N THR A 29 12.79 2.11 10.30
CA THR A 29 11.82 1.21 9.62
C THR A 29 10.38 1.33 10.12
N ASN A 30 10.12 2.19 11.12
CA ASN A 30 8.81 2.32 11.77
C ASN A 30 7.99 3.49 11.23
N TYR A 31 8.38 4.07 10.09
CA TYR A 31 7.72 5.27 9.60
C TYR A 31 6.29 4.98 9.13
N THR A 32 5.99 3.82 8.51
CA THR A 32 4.60 3.43 8.19
C THR A 32 3.72 3.49 9.42
N THR A 33 4.19 2.83 10.48
CA THR A 33 3.47 2.67 11.75
C THR A 33 3.23 4.04 12.35
N THR A 34 4.25 4.89 12.34
CA THR A 34 4.18 6.27 12.85
C THR A 34 3.19 7.12 12.05
N ALA A 35 3.21 7.02 10.72
CA ALA A 35 2.32 7.75 9.83
C ALA A 35 0.86 7.33 10.05
N PHE A 36 0.57 6.02 10.06
CA PHE A 36 -0.78 5.54 10.31
C PHE A 36 -1.27 5.89 11.72
N LYS A 37 -0.46 5.73 12.76
CA LYS A 37 -0.83 6.14 14.12
C LYS A 37 -1.14 7.64 14.21
N THR A 38 -0.34 8.46 13.53
CA THR A 38 -0.53 9.91 13.50
C THR A 38 -1.84 10.26 12.78
N ALA A 39 -2.10 9.68 11.60
CA ALA A 39 -3.33 9.88 10.86
C ALA A 39 -4.57 9.42 11.67
N ASN A 40 -4.53 8.23 12.26
CA ASN A 40 -5.61 7.70 13.10
C ASN A 40 -5.86 8.60 14.33
N LYS A 41 -4.80 9.10 14.99
CA LYS A 41 -4.91 10.03 16.11
C LYS A 41 -5.54 11.36 15.69
N VAL A 42 -5.10 11.95 14.58
CA VAL A 42 -5.63 13.23 14.07
C VAL A 42 -7.10 13.06 13.69
N ASN A 43 -7.43 12.03 12.92
CA ASN A 43 -8.82 11.71 12.56
C ASN A 43 -9.71 11.58 13.79
N LYS A 44 -9.25 10.86 14.82
CA LYS A 44 -9.99 10.72 16.08
C LYS A 44 -10.14 12.05 16.81
N SER A 45 -9.06 12.84 16.92
CA SER A 45 -9.07 14.11 17.67
C SER A 45 -9.90 15.21 17.01
N LEU A 46 -10.03 15.18 15.69
CA LEU A 46 -10.76 16.16 14.89
C LEU A 46 -12.08 15.60 14.35
N GLU A 47 -12.47 14.39 14.76
CA GLU A 47 -13.67 13.68 14.31
C GLU A 47 -13.81 13.58 12.78
N LEU A 48 -12.67 13.44 12.09
CA LEU A 48 -12.63 13.36 10.63
C LEU A 48 -13.06 11.96 10.17
N LYS A 49 -13.82 11.92 9.08
CA LYS A 49 -14.24 10.69 8.39
C LYS A 49 -13.34 10.35 7.20
N THR A 50 -12.10 10.86 7.19
CA THR A 50 -11.16 10.66 6.08
C THR A 50 -10.63 9.23 6.11
N LYS A 51 -10.72 8.55 4.96
CA LYS A 51 -10.18 7.19 4.83
C LYS A 51 -8.64 7.20 4.69
N ARG A 52 -7.99 6.19 5.24
CA ARG A 52 -6.55 5.97 5.27
C ARG A 52 -6.18 4.87 4.30
N TYR A 53 -5.58 5.25 3.18
CA TYR A 53 -5.09 4.33 2.16
C TYR A 53 -3.57 4.22 2.19
N TYR A 54 -3.09 3.02 1.90
CA TYR A 54 -1.73 2.76 1.44
C TYR A 54 -1.75 2.69 -0.09
N ASN A 55 -0.83 3.36 -0.79
CA ASN A 55 -0.73 3.36 -2.25
C ASN A 55 0.63 2.82 -2.69
N ASP A 56 0.66 1.96 -3.70
CA ASP A 56 1.91 1.37 -4.17
C ASP A 56 1.84 0.96 -5.66
N TYR A 57 3.00 0.92 -6.32
CA TYR A 57 3.15 0.41 -7.69
C TYR A 57 3.59 -1.05 -7.70
N ASN A 58 3.48 -1.69 -8.86
CA ASN A 58 3.83 -3.10 -9.07
C ASN A 58 3.19 -4.06 -8.05
N THR A 59 2.02 -3.69 -7.54
CA THR A 59 1.20 -4.53 -6.66
C THR A 59 0.01 -5.12 -7.39
N ASN A 60 -0.19 -4.82 -8.68
CA ASN A 60 -1.38 -5.20 -9.46
C ASN A 60 -1.67 -6.71 -9.54
N SER A 61 -0.64 -7.56 -9.43
CA SER A 61 -0.76 -9.02 -9.49
C SER A 61 -0.06 -9.68 -8.29
N VAL A 62 -0.22 -11.00 -8.15
CA VAL A 62 0.47 -11.76 -7.11
C VAL A 62 1.95 -11.82 -7.43
N ASN A 63 2.76 -11.15 -6.62
CA ASN A 63 4.21 -11.14 -6.72
C ASN A 63 4.84 -10.93 -5.34
N ALA A 64 6.16 -10.73 -5.30
CA ALA A 64 6.88 -10.57 -4.05
C ALA A 64 6.53 -9.24 -3.35
N ASN A 65 6.34 -8.14 -4.08
CA ASN A 65 5.97 -6.85 -3.51
C ASN A 65 4.53 -6.84 -2.98
N SER A 66 3.54 -7.31 -3.76
CA SER A 66 2.15 -7.42 -3.27
C SER A 66 2.04 -8.35 -2.07
N THR A 67 2.88 -9.38 -1.97
CA THR A 67 2.96 -10.25 -0.79
C THR A 67 3.59 -9.54 0.41
N ALA A 68 4.61 -8.72 0.20
CA ALA A 68 5.20 -7.91 1.26
C ALA A 68 4.22 -6.85 1.78
N VAL A 69 3.50 -6.16 0.89
CA VAL A 69 2.43 -5.21 1.26
C VAL A 69 1.33 -5.90 2.04
N LEU A 70 0.88 -7.08 1.60
CA LEU A 70 -0.13 -7.87 2.32
C LEU A 70 0.33 -8.20 3.75
N GLY A 71 1.55 -8.71 3.93
CA GLY A 71 2.11 -9.04 5.23
C GLY A 71 2.31 -7.81 6.13
N MET A 72 2.72 -6.68 5.55
CA MET A 72 2.83 -5.41 6.25
C MET A 72 1.46 -4.94 6.76
N ILE A 73 0.42 -4.91 5.91
CA ILE A 73 -0.92 -4.48 6.33
C ILE A 73 -1.47 -5.39 7.43
N GLN A 74 -1.34 -6.71 7.28
CA GLN A 74 -1.74 -7.66 8.32
C GLN A 74 -1.05 -7.37 9.65
N THR A 75 0.26 -7.11 9.63
CA THR A 75 1.03 -6.77 10.83
C THR A 75 0.57 -5.47 11.46
N GLN A 76 0.31 -4.43 10.66
CA GLN A 76 -0.18 -3.13 11.14
C GLN A 76 -1.58 -3.24 11.76
N GLN A 77 -2.48 -4.04 11.17
CA GLN A 77 -3.84 -4.27 11.67
C GLN A 77 -3.88 -5.01 13.02
N LEU A 78 -2.78 -5.63 13.46
CA LEU A 78 -2.69 -6.20 14.83
C LEU A 78 -2.65 -5.11 15.91
N ASP A 79 -2.26 -3.89 15.57
CA ASP A 79 -2.29 -2.76 16.49
C ASP A 79 -3.64 -2.05 16.43
N ALA A 80 -4.43 -2.15 17.50
CA ALA A 80 -5.76 -1.55 17.59
C ALA A 80 -5.79 -0.01 17.46
N SER A 81 -4.64 0.67 17.55
CA SER A 81 -4.53 2.12 17.30
C SER A 81 -4.37 2.46 15.81
N ILE A 82 -4.18 1.44 14.96
CA ILE A 82 -3.99 1.57 13.53
C ILE A 82 -5.20 0.99 12.82
N CYS A 83 -5.89 1.84 12.08
CA CYS A 83 -6.86 1.39 11.11
C CYS A 83 -6.47 1.96 9.74
N ILE A 84 -6.45 1.03 8.78
CA ILE A 84 -6.16 1.19 7.36
C ILE A 84 -7.48 0.84 6.67
N ASP A 85 -8.05 1.79 5.94
CA ASP A 85 -9.37 1.61 5.33
C ASP A 85 -9.28 1.02 3.92
N GLY A 86 -8.12 1.13 3.26
CA GLY A 86 -7.97 0.55 1.93
C GLY A 86 -6.56 0.50 1.37
N LEU A 87 -6.46 -0.14 0.21
CA LEU A 87 -5.27 -0.23 -0.62
C LEU A 87 -5.55 0.40 -1.99
N GLU A 88 -4.64 1.24 -2.43
CA GLU A 88 -4.65 1.86 -3.74
C GLU A 88 -3.56 1.20 -4.61
N PHE A 89 -3.99 0.65 -5.74
CA PHE A 89 -3.10 0.14 -6.77
C PHE A 89 -2.87 1.25 -7.78
N GLN A 90 -1.63 1.73 -7.89
CA GLN A 90 -1.31 2.78 -8.87
C GLN A 90 -1.70 2.36 -10.28
N SER A 91 -1.49 1.10 -10.64
CA SER A 91 -1.81 0.57 -11.97
C SER A 91 -1.07 1.21 -13.14
N HIS A 92 0.20 1.53 -12.91
CA HIS A 92 1.18 1.58 -13.98
C HIS A 92 1.30 0.19 -14.60
N SER A 93 1.23 0.11 -15.92
CA SER A 93 1.34 -1.15 -16.66
C SER A 93 2.26 -0.97 -17.86
N SER A 94 3.06 -1.99 -18.15
CA SER A 94 3.97 -2.04 -19.29
C SER A 94 3.44 -2.95 -20.40
N TYR A 95 3.89 -2.74 -21.64
CA TYR A 95 3.54 -3.64 -22.75
C TYR A 95 4.08 -5.06 -22.57
N SER A 96 5.11 -5.22 -21.74
CA SER A 96 5.70 -6.52 -21.40
C SER A 96 5.00 -7.24 -20.25
N ASP A 97 4.00 -6.63 -19.61
CA ASP A 97 3.29 -7.26 -18.51
C ASP A 97 2.50 -8.47 -19.01
N THR A 98 2.75 -9.63 -18.41
CA THR A 98 2.09 -10.89 -18.78
C THR A 98 0.94 -11.25 -17.84
N ALA A 99 0.70 -10.44 -16.81
CA ALA A 99 -0.36 -10.69 -15.85
C ALA A 99 -1.73 -10.57 -16.54
N THR A 100 -2.55 -11.60 -16.37
CA THR A 100 -3.92 -11.62 -16.90
C THR A 100 -4.86 -10.85 -15.97
N THR A 101 -6.06 -10.54 -16.46
CA THR A 101 -7.13 -10.00 -15.61
C THR A 101 -7.46 -10.93 -14.44
N GLU A 102 -7.37 -12.25 -14.63
CA GLU A 102 -7.60 -13.24 -13.55
C GLU A 102 -6.50 -13.18 -12.48
N ASP A 103 -5.24 -12.98 -12.87
CA ASP A 103 -4.12 -12.78 -11.94
C ASP A 103 -4.31 -11.50 -11.12
N MET A 104 -4.80 -10.44 -11.76
CA MET A 104 -5.12 -9.18 -11.08
C MET A 104 -6.26 -9.39 -10.08
N VAL A 105 -7.39 -9.97 -10.50
CA VAL A 105 -8.55 -10.23 -9.63
C VAL A 105 -8.16 -11.09 -8.44
N THR A 106 -7.40 -12.17 -8.66
CA THR A 106 -6.87 -13.04 -7.59
C THR A 106 -6.11 -12.22 -6.55
N ASN A 107 -5.32 -11.25 -7.00
CA ASN A 107 -4.58 -10.41 -6.08
C ASN A 107 -5.47 -9.39 -5.35
N LEU A 108 -6.44 -8.75 -6.02
CA LEU A 108 -7.40 -7.85 -5.38
C LEU A 108 -8.18 -8.56 -4.26
N GLU A 109 -8.58 -9.82 -4.50
CA GLU A 109 -9.32 -10.64 -3.53
C GLU A 109 -8.51 -10.90 -2.24
N ARG A 110 -7.19 -11.06 -2.33
CA ARG A 110 -6.31 -11.22 -1.15
C ARG A 110 -6.40 -10.02 -0.20
N PHE A 111 -6.48 -8.81 -0.76
CA PHE A 111 -6.57 -7.57 0.03
C PHE A 111 -8.00 -7.27 0.47
N ALA A 112 -8.99 -7.53 -0.38
CA ALA A 112 -10.41 -7.40 -0.02
C ALA A 112 -10.78 -8.34 1.16
N ALA A 113 -10.16 -9.52 1.24
CA ALA A 113 -10.33 -10.44 2.36
C ALA A 113 -9.85 -9.87 3.72
N LEU A 114 -9.04 -8.81 3.73
CA LEU A 114 -8.65 -8.07 4.95
C LEU A 114 -9.66 -6.97 5.32
N GLY A 115 -10.79 -6.87 4.59
CA GLY A 115 -11.81 -5.84 4.79
C GLY A 115 -11.43 -4.47 4.23
N LEU A 116 -10.45 -4.41 3.33
CA LEU A 116 -9.97 -3.18 2.72
C LEU A 116 -10.85 -2.75 1.55
N ASP A 117 -11.08 -1.44 1.44
CA ASP A 117 -11.50 -0.84 0.18
C ASP A 117 -10.37 -0.94 -0.84
N ILE A 118 -10.73 -1.18 -2.09
CA ILE A 118 -9.78 -1.31 -3.18
C ILE A 118 -10.04 -0.20 -4.21
N ALA A 119 -8.98 0.50 -4.61
CA ALA A 119 -9.05 1.55 -5.63
C ALA A 119 -7.88 1.47 -6.60
N PHE A 120 -8.13 1.88 -7.84
CA PHE A 120 -7.12 2.13 -8.86
C PHE A 120 -6.93 3.63 -9.01
N THR A 121 -5.70 4.13 -8.89
CA THR A 121 -5.46 5.57 -8.61
C THR A 121 -4.64 6.30 -9.65
N GLU A 122 -3.68 5.65 -10.30
CA GLU A 122 -2.70 6.31 -11.17
C GLU A 122 -2.58 5.61 -12.52
N HIS A 123 -3.70 5.08 -13.01
CA HIS A 123 -3.72 4.36 -14.27
C HIS A 123 -3.37 5.30 -15.43
N ILE A 124 -2.11 5.24 -15.86
CA ILE A 124 -1.62 5.82 -17.10
C ILE A 124 -1.40 4.64 -18.06
N PRO A 125 -2.24 4.49 -19.09
CA PRO A 125 -1.93 3.53 -20.13
C PRO A 125 -0.71 4.07 -20.89
N PHE A 126 0.39 3.33 -20.85
CA PHE A 126 1.64 3.54 -21.60
C PHE A 126 2.62 4.58 -21.01
N TRP A 127 3.74 4.06 -20.48
CA TRP A 127 5.03 4.75 -20.36
C TRP A 127 5.96 4.31 -21.50
#